data_AF-A0A9D8HEZ6-F1
#
_entry.id   AF-A0A9D8HEZ6-F1
#
_cell.length_a   1.000
_cell.length_b   1.000
_cell.length_c   1.000
_cell.angle_alpha   90.00
_cell.angle_beta   90.00
_cell.angle_gamma   90.00
#
_symmetry.space_group_name_H-M   'P 1'
#
loop_
_entity.id
_entity.type
_entity.pdbx_description
1 polymer ?
#
loop_
_entity_poly.entity_id
_entity_poly.type
_entity_poly.pdbx_seq_one_letter_code
_entity_poly.pdbx_strand_id
1 'polypeptide(L)'
;MLLTAVVAGSLVVPAGPSGAQALGDLVDDLGRVRAGLDAANAQLMTTREQRVVLQGQIAEVGIQIDGLRSRITAAQSEIDRLVAEREEIRRTVRARALVLYQQRRPAGPTVTLDFDSPMDLARRQVLGRAAARDDEDARVRLGAASDALAAARDELAAERSRLESQEAELAARRRQLDDLDARIRSQQAELDTRARDLQQRIQAAIAAGIIAAGGPSLVGPTALTAAQMAAWWRSVGYGGYSVSVPIETLAQIYVSEGNAEGVRGDLAFAQAVVETGGFRYTNPGNNFAGMGWCDSCSNGRRFPTPTDGVRAQIQHLRNYGDPASRAARLAYPPSPYWYAPTSLDPAVAAANFDSFFAKGWALTWNQMGRGNWATDPGYAQKVLTVYGRMVAFATGS
;
A
#
# COMPACT_ATOMS: atom_id res chain seq x y z
N MET A 1 24.63 19.18 -12.90
CA MET A 1 24.94 20.63 -12.76
C MET A 1 24.28 21.27 -11.53
N LEU A 2 24.05 20.49 -10.45
CA LEU A 2 23.26 20.87 -9.27
C LEU A 2 24.10 21.18 -8.02
N LEU A 3 25.43 21.08 -8.11
CA LEU A 3 26.31 20.95 -6.95
C LEU A 3 26.81 22.27 -6.33
N THR A 4 26.56 23.44 -6.93
CA THR A 4 27.24 24.69 -6.52
C THR A 4 26.38 25.66 -5.71
N ALA A 5 25.07 25.42 -5.57
CA ALA A 5 24.14 26.44 -5.07
C ALA A 5 23.76 26.33 -3.58
N VAL A 6 24.20 25.27 -2.88
CA VAL A 6 23.79 25.00 -1.48
C VAL A 6 24.43 25.97 -0.47
N VAL A 7 25.44 26.75 -0.85
CA VAL A 7 26.30 27.49 0.10
C VAL A 7 26.33 29.01 -0.14
N ALA A 8 25.70 29.51 -1.20
CA ALA A 8 25.79 30.93 -1.59
C ALA A 8 24.80 31.88 -0.87
N GLY A 9 24.43 31.59 0.37
CA GLY A 9 23.63 32.49 1.21
C GLY A 9 24.50 33.19 2.24
N SER A 10 24.95 34.41 1.92
CA SER A 10 25.70 35.37 2.77
C SER A 10 26.47 34.77 3.95
N LEU A 11 27.62 34.18 3.64
CA LEU A 11 28.58 33.65 4.62
C LEU A 11 29.29 34.81 5.34
N VAL A 12 29.19 34.87 6.66
CA VAL A 12 30.23 35.53 7.46
C VAL A 12 31.37 34.51 7.61
N VAL A 13 32.42 34.71 6.81
CA VAL A 13 33.61 33.86 6.77
C VAL A 13 34.46 34.11 8.01
N PRO A 14 34.92 33.09 8.75
CA PRO A 14 36.08 33.27 9.62
C PRO A 14 37.27 33.61 8.72
N ALA A 15 37.80 34.81 8.84
CA ALA A 15 38.83 35.38 7.97
C ALA A 15 40.13 34.52 7.99
N GLY A 16 40.22 33.51 7.13
CA GLY A 16 41.41 32.69 6.95
C GLY A 16 41.21 31.54 5.93
N PRO A 17 42.27 31.15 5.18
CA PRO A 17 42.21 30.09 4.16
C PRO A 17 41.82 28.72 4.72
N SER A 18 42.10 28.46 6.00
CA SER A 18 41.70 27.24 6.72
C SER A 18 40.19 27.12 6.93
N GLY A 19 39.48 28.24 7.11
CA GLY A 19 38.03 28.27 7.29
C GLY A 19 37.27 27.92 6.01
N ALA A 20 37.77 28.35 4.85
CA ALA A 20 37.18 28.06 3.55
C ALA A 20 37.35 26.58 3.14
N GLN A 21 38.51 25.98 3.42
CA GLN A 21 38.74 24.54 3.19
C GLN A 21 37.87 23.65 4.08
N ALA A 22 37.80 23.95 5.39
CA ALA A 22 36.96 23.20 6.32
C ALA A 22 35.46 23.22 5.93
N LEU A 23 35.00 24.33 5.34
CA LEU A 23 33.64 24.49 4.86
C LEU A 23 33.39 23.70 3.57
N GLY A 24 34.37 23.67 2.66
CA GLY A 24 34.33 22.82 1.46
C GLY A 24 34.27 21.33 1.79
N ASP A 25 35.16 20.87 2.69
CA ASP A 25 35.21 19.45 3.12
C ASP A 25 33.89 19.02 3.79
N LEU A 26 33.31 19.89 4.61
CA LEU A 26 32.02 19.63 5.25
C LEU A 26 30.86 19.56 4.24
N VAL A 27 30.84 20.44 3.25
CA VAL A 27 29.81 20.44 2.20
C VAL A 27 29.87 19.18 1.37
N ASP A 28 31.08 18.75 0.99
CA ASP A 28 31.29 17.51 0.26
C ASP A 28 30.93 16.28 1.11
N ASP A 29 31.26 16.28 2.40
CA ASP A 29 30.89 15.23 3.33
C ASP A 29 29.38 15.12 3.55
N LEU A 30 28.70 16.25 3.82
CA LEU A 30 27.24 16.30 3.91
C LEU A 30 26.58 15.86 2.60
N GLY A 31 27.13 16.27 1.46
CA GLY A 31 26.67 15.84 0.14
C GLY A 31 26.78 14.33 -0.07
N ARG A 32 27.89 13.71 0.37
CA ARG A 32 28.07 12.25 0.30
C ARG A 32 27.12 11.49 1.21
N VAL A 33 27.01 11.90 2.48
CA VAL A 33 26.08 11.28 3.45
C VAL A 33 24.65 11.39 2.93
N ARG A 34 24.30 12.53 2.36
CA ARG A 34 22.99 12.80 1.79
C ARG A 34 22.68 11.93 0.57
N ALA A 35 23.60 11.83 -0.38
CA ALA A 35 23.46 10.91 -1.51
C ALA A 35 23.33 9.45 -1.05
N GLY A 36 24.05 9.07 0.01
CA GLY A 36 23.92 7.77 0.64
C GLY A 36 22.54 7.54 1.27
N LEU A 37 21.94 8.54 1.89
CA LEU A 37 20.59 8.46 2.44
C LEU A 37 19.55 8.30 1.32
N ASP A 38 19.68 9.07 0.25
CA ASP A 38 18.78 9.02 -0.91
C ASP A 38 18.85 7.64 -1.60
N ALA A 39 20.05 7.08 -1.77
CA ALA A 39 20.23 5.74 -2.32
C ALA A 39 19.60 4.65 -1.43
N ALA A 40 19.79 4.72 -0.11
CA ALA A 40 19.20 3.78 0.83
C ALA A 40 17.66 3.87 0.83
N ASN A 41 17.10 5.08 0.74
CA ASN A 41 15.66 5.28 0.67
C ASN A 41 15.09 4.73 -0.65
N ALA A 42 15.75 4.97 -1.78
CA ALA A 42 15.33 4.43 -3.08
C ALA A 42 15.30 2.89 -3.06
N GLN A 43 16.32 2.25 -2.49
CA GLN A 43 16.37 0.80 -2.33
C GLN A 43 15.24 0.25 -1.44
N LEU A 44 14.92 0.95 -0.35
CA LEU A 44 13.81 0.61 0.53
C LEU A 44 12.47 0.69 -0.21
N MET A 45 12.25 1.73 -1.02
CA MET A 45 11.03 1.89 -1.82
C MET A 45 10.88 0.79 -2.86
N THR A 46 11.93 0.46 -3.61
CA THR A 46 11.92 -0.67 -4.55
C THR A 46 11.58 -1.99 -3.85
N THR A 47 12.12 -2.21 -2.65
CA THR A 47 11.85 -3.44 -1.89
C THR A 47 10.40 -3.49 -1.39
N ARG A 48 9.83 -2.34 -0.99
CA ARG A 48 8.40 -2.21 -0.63
C ARG A 48 7.47 -2.46 -1.82
N GLU A 49 7.82 -1.95 -3.00
CA GLU A 49 7.06 -2.22 -4.24
C GLU A 49 7.06 -3.70 -4.59
N GLN A 50 8.24 -4.35 -4.53
CA GLN A 50 8.37 -5.81 -4.73
C GLN A 50 7.47 -6.60 -3.77
N ARG A 51 7.41 -6.17 -2.50
CA ARG A 51 6.54 -6.78 -1.49
C ARG A 51 5.07 -6.69 -1.88
N VAL A 52 4.59 -5.51 -2.29
CA VAL A 52 3.18 -5.32 -2.70
C VAL A 52 2.83 -6.17 -3.91
N VAL A 53 3.70 -6.21 -4.92
CA VAL A 53 3.51 -7.07 -6.10
C VAL A 53 3.41 -8.54 -5.70
N LEU A 54 4.31 -9.02 -4.84
CA LEU A 54 4.30 -10.41 -4.37
C LEU A 54 3.04 -10.73 -3.55
N GLN A 55 2.55 -9.80 -2.73
CA GLN A 55 1.28 -9.96 -2.02
C GLN A 55 0.10 -10.14 -2.98
N GLY A 56 0.06 -9.37 -4.08
CA GLY A 56 -0.94 -9.54 -5.13
C GLY A 56 -0.88 -10.94 -5.78
N GLN A 57 0.32 -11.41 -6.09
CA GLN A 57 0.52 -12.75 -6.66
C GLN A 57 0.12 -13.88 -5.68
N ILE A 58 0.39 -13.71 -4.38
CA ILE A 58 -0.06 -14.64 -3.33
C ILE A 58 -1.59 -14.73 -3.29
N ALA A 59 -2.27 -13.58 -3.40
CA ALA A 59 -3.73 -13.54 -3.43
C ALA A 59 -4.31 -14.26 -4.66
N GLU A 60 -3.69 -14.06 -5.83
CA GLU A 60 -4.08 -14.73 -7.07
C GLU A 60 -3.93 -16.25 -6.98
N VAL A 61 -2.80 -16.75 -6.50
CA VAL A 61 -2.58 -18.20 -6.26
C VAL A 61 -3.60 -18.74 -5.26
N GLY A 62 -3.95 -17.97 -4.23
CA GLY A 62 -5.01 -18.33 -3.29
C GLY A 62 -6.36 -18.58 -3.97
N ILE A 63 -6.76 -17.71 -4.90
CA ILE A 63 -8.00 -17.87 -5.70
C ILE A 63 -7.93 -19.14 -6.56
N GLN A 64 -6.78 -19.43 -7.16
CA GLN A 64 -6.59 -20.64 -7.98
C GLN A 64 -6.72 -21.92 -7.13
N ILE A 65 -6.15 -21.93 -5.93
CA ILE A 65 -6.27 -23.04 -4.96
C ILE A 65 -7.73 -23.28 -4.57
N ASP A 66 -8.50 -22.23 -4.28
CA ASP A 66 -9.91 -22.36 -3.91
C ASP A 66 -10.75 -22.90 -5.09
N GLY A 67 -10.43 -22.48 -6.32
CA GLY A 67 -11.00 -23.05 -7.54
C GLY A 67 -10.69 -24.53 -7.71
N LEU A 68 -9.44 -24.95 -7.48
CA LEU A 68 -9.02 -26.36 -7.53
C LEU A 68 -9.75 -27.21 -6.50
N ARG A 69 -9.86 -26.73 -5.25
CA ARG A 69 -10.59 -27.43 -4.16
C ARG A 69 -12.07 -27.63 -4.50
N SER A 70 -12.69 -26.63 -5.12
CA SER A 70 -14.07 -26.71 -5.59
C SER A 70 -14.25 -27.78 -6.67
N ARG A 71 -13.34 -27.83 -7.65
CA ARG A 71 -13.35 -28.87 -8.70
C ARG A 71 -13.12 -30.28 -8.14
N ILE A 72 -12.19 -30.43 -7.20
CA ILE A 72 -11.93 -31.70 -6.50
C ILE A 72 -13.20 -32.21 -5.80
N THR A 73 -13.94 -31.32 -5.14
CA THR A 73 -15.19 -31.67 -4.44
C THR A 73 -16.28 -32.10 -5.43
N ALA A 74 -16.39 -31.39 -6.56
CA ALA A 74 -17.33 -31.75 -7.62
C ALA A 74 -16.98 -33.11 -8.25
N ALA A 75 -15.70 -33.37 -8.54
CA ALA A 75 -15.23 -34.63 -9.10
C ALA A 75 -15.48 -35.81 -8.15
N GLN A 76 -15.30 -35.62 -6.83
CA GLN A 76 -15.64 -36.63 -5.82
C GLN A 76 -17.14 -36.96 -5.81
N SER A 77 -17.99 -35.92 -5.87
CA SER A 77 -19.45 -36.11 -5.94
C SER A 77 -19.87 -36.87 -7.20
N GLU A 78 -19.23 -36.60 -8.34
CA GLU A 78 -19.47 -37.32 -9.59
C GLU A 78 -19.01 -38.77 -9.54
N ILE A 79 -17.84 -39.04 -8.93
CA ILE A 79 -17.36 -40.40 -8.67
C ILE A 79 -18.38 -41.18 -7.82
N ASP A 80 -18.89 -40.59 -6.75
CA ASP A 80 -19.88 -41.24 -5.87
C ASP A 80 -21.17 -41.54 -6.64
N ARG A 81 -21.64 -40.61 -7.47
CA ARG A 81 -22.79 -40.79 -8.35
C ARG A 81 -22.59 -41.96 -9.33
N LEU A 82 -21.45 -42.00 -10.01
CA LEU A 82 -21.11 -43.06 -10.97
C LEU A 82 -20.94 -44.42 -10.29
N VAL A 83 -20.38 -44.46 -9.07
CA VAL A 83 -20.31 -45.69 -8.27
C VAL A 83 -21.71 -46.19 -7.92
N ALA A 84 -22.60 -45.32 -7.46
CA ALA A 84 -23.98 -45.67 -7.15
C ALA A 84 -24.75 -46.15 -8.40
N GLU A 85 -24.58 -45.49 -9.53
CA GLU A 85 -25.18 -45.88 -10.81
C GLU A 85 -24.74 -47.29 -11.25
N ARG A 86 -23.44 -47.59 -11.17
CA ARG A 86 -22.91 -48.92 -11.50
C ARG A 86 -23.48 -50.01 -10.59
N GLU A 87 -23.58 -49.75 -9.29
CA GLU A 87 -24.16 -50.70 -8.35
C GLU A 87 -25.66 -50.91 -8.62
N GLU A 88 -26.40 -49.87 -9.00
CA GLU A 88 -27.82 -50.00 -9.35
C GLU A 88 -28.04 -50.85 -10.61
N ILE A 89 -27.23 -50.64 -11.65
CA ILE A 89 -27.27 -51.46 -12.86
C ILE A 89 -26.99 -52.94 -12.50
N ARG A 90 -25.97 -53.19 -11.67
CA ARG A 90 -25.63 -54.55 -11.21
C ARG A 90 -26.75 -55.18 -10.39
N ARG A 91 -27.38 -54.44 -9.49
CA ARG A 91 -28.53 -54.91 -8.69
C ARG A 91 -29.68 -55.33 -9.58
N THR A 92 -30.03 -54.51 -10.57
CA THR A 92 -31.10 -54.79 -11.52
C THR A 92 -30.84 -56.09 -12.30
N VAL A 93 -29.63 -56.25 -12.85
CA VAL A 93 -29.25 -57.46 -13.59
C VAL A 93 -29.27 -58.70 -12.69
N ARG A 94 -28.73 -58.61 -11.46
CA ARG A 94 -28.73 -59.72 -10.49
C ARG A 94 -30.14 -60.14 -10.08
N ALA A 95 -31.02 -59.16 -9.81
CA ALA A 95 -32.40 -59.43 -9.42
C ALA A 95 -33.17 -60.14 -10.55
N ARG A 96 -32.99 -59.68 -11.80
CA ARG A 96 -33.61 -60.32 -12.98
C ARG A 96 -33.08 -61.74 -13.20
N ALA A 97 -31.76 -61.93 -13.11
CA ALA A 97 -31.14 -63.26 -13.25
C ALA A 97 -31.68 -64.25 -12.20
N LEU A 98 -31.89 -63.80 -10.95
CA LEU A 98 -32.47 -64.61 -9.88
C LEU A 98 -33.90 -65.07 -10.23
N VAL A 99 -34.75 -64.16 -10.71
CA VAL A 99 -36.13 -64.47 -11.13
C VAL A 99 -36.14 -65.47 -12.28
N LEU A 100 -35.30 -65.27 -13.31
CA LEU A 100 -35.17 -66.20 -14.43
C LEU A 100 -34.71 -67.59 -13.98
N TYR A 101 -33.80 -67.66 -13.00
CA TYR A 101 -33.32 -68.92 -12.44
C TYR A 101 -34.39 -69.64 -11.62
N GLN A 102 -35.15 -68.92 -10.80
CA GLN A 102 -36.25 -69.49 -9.98
C GLN A 102 -37.43 -70.00 -10.81
N GLN A 103 -37.73 -69.34 -11.94
CA GLN A 103 -38.80 -69.77 -12.85
C GLN A 103 -38.41 -70.94 -13.76
N ARG A 104 -37.15 -71.39 -13.72
CA ARG A 104 -36.70 -72.60 -14.41
C ARG A 104 -37.26 -73.83 -13.68
N ARG A 105 -38.29 -74.49 -14.24
CA ARG A 105 -38.81 -75.77 -13.70
C ARG A 105 -37.63 -76.75 -13.49
N PRO A 106 -37.36 -77.25 -12.27
CA PRO A 106 -36.46 -78.37 -12.10
C PRO A 106 -37.11 -79.60 -12.73
N ALA A 107 -36.38 -80.32 -13.59
CA ALA A 107 -36.82 -81.63 -14.04
C ALA A 107 -36.83 -82.56 -12.82
N GLY A 108 -38.02 -82.80 -12.26
CA GLY A 108 -38.20 -83.83 -11.24
C GLY A 108 -37.99 -85.23 -11.83
N PRO A 109 -37.78 -86.27 -10.99
CA PRO A 109 -37.48 -87.63 -11.44
C PRO A 109 -38.62 -88.31 -12.21
N THR A 110 -39.82 -87.73 -12.22
CA THR A 110 -40.92 -88.09 -13.10
C THR A 110 -41.11 -87.00 -14.15
N VAL A 111 -40.61 -87.25 -15.36
CA VAL A 111 -40.94 -86.47 -16.55
C VAL A 111 -42.36 -86.82 -16.96
N THR A 112 -43.36 -86.12 -16.41
CA THR A 112 -44.60 -85.92 -17.16
C THR A 112 -44.24 -85.00 -18.32
N LEU A 113 -44.36 -85.50 -19.55
CA LEU A 113 -44.29 -84.72 -20.78
C LEU A 113 -45.52 -83.78 -20.82
N ASP A 114 -45.50 -82.77 -19.96
CA ASP A 114 -46.40 -81.63 -20.01
C ASP A 114 -45.89 -80.77 -21.17
N PHE A 115 -46.39 -81.06 -22.37
CA PHE A 115 -46.09 -80.28 -23.56
C PHE A 115 -46.69 -78.89 -23.34
N ASP A 116 -45.84 -77.92 -23.03
CA ASP A 116 -46.23 -76.51 -23.00
C ASP A 116 -47.03 -76.17 -24.26
N SER A 117 -48.15 -75.46 -24.11
CA SER A 117 -48.92 -74.98 -25.25
C SER A 117 -47.99 -74.20 -26.20
N PRO A 118 -48.14 -74.32 -27.54
CA PRO A 118 -47.35 -73.52 -28.49
C PRO A 118 -47.35 -72.02 -28.18
N MET A 119 -48.44 -71.51 -27.57
CA MET A 119 -48.54 -70.13 -27.10
C MET A 119 -47.64 -69.82 -25.89
N ASP A 120 -47.49 -70.76 -24.95
CA ASP A 120 -46.61 -70.61 -23.77
C ASP A 120 -45.14 -70.66 -24.18
N LEU A 121 -44.79 -71.55 -25.11
CA LEU A 121 -43.44 -71.61 -25.69
C LEU A 121 -43.09 -70.31 -26.43
N ALA A 122 -44.00 -69.81 -27.27
CA ALA A 122 -43.82 -68.55 -27.99
C ALA A 122 -43.66 -67.37 -27.01
N ARG A 123 -44.47 -67.32 -25.95
CA ARG A 123 -44.38 -66.30 -24.89
C ARG A 123 -43.03 -66.34 -24.17
N ARG A 124 -42.54 -67.52 -23.79
CA ARG A 124 -41.21 -67.67 -23.16
C ARG A 124 -40.07 -67.22 -24.08
N GLN A 125 -40.15 -67.55 -25.37
CA GLN A 125 -39.14 -67.09 -26.35
C GLN A 125 -39.13 -65.57 -26.51
N VAL A 126 -40.29 -64.91 -26.52
CA VAL A 126 -40.38 -63.44 -26.60
C VAL A 126 -39.82 -62.80 -25.33
N LEU A 127 -40.20 -63.29 -24.15
CA LEU A 127 -39.70 -62.78 -22.86
C LEU A 127 -38.21 -63.01 -22.67
N GLY A 128 -37.68 -64.17 -23.10
CA GLY A 128 -36.25 -64.47 -23.07
C GLY A 128 -35.44 -63.56 -24.00
N ARG A 129 -35.96 -63.27 -25.20
CA ARG A 129 -35.34 -62.31 -26.13
C ARG A 129 -35.38 -60.87 -25.59
N ALA A 130 -36.45 -60.47 -24.93
CA ALA A 130 -36.55 -59.15 -24.29
C ALA A 130 -35.55 -59.03 -23.12
N ALA A 131 -35.46 -60.03 -22.25
CA ALA A 131 -34.49 -60.06 -21.15
C ALA A 131 -33.04 -59.99 -21.67
N ALA A 132 -32.71 -60.72 -22.74
CA ALA A 132 -31.38 -60.69 -23.34
C ALA A 132 -31.01 -59.31 -23.92
N ARG A 133 -31.97 -58.58 -24.51
CA ARG A 133 -31.77 -57.21 -24.98
C ARG A 133 -31.51 -56.26 -23.82
N ASP A 134 -32.36 -56.32 -22.79
CA ASP A 134 -32.20 -55.46 -21.62
C ASP A 134 -30.88 -55.74 -20.86
N ASP A 135 -30.42 -56.99 -20.85
CA ASP A 135 -29.15 -57.37 -20.23
C ASP A 135 -27.95 -56.86 -21.06
N GLU A 136 -28.03 -56.87 -22.39
CA GLU A 136 -27.02 -56.26 -23.26
C GLU A 136 -27.00 -54.72 -23.08
N ASP A 137 -28.17 -54.07 -23.01
CA ASP A 137 -28.28 -52.64 -22.72
C ASP A 137 -27.69 -52.29 -21.34
N ALA A 138 -27.90 -53.14 -20.34
CA ALA A 138 -27.29 -53.00 -19.02
C ALA A 138 -25.76 -53.17 -19.08
N ARG A 139 -25.25 -54.11 -19.89
CA ARG A 139 -23.81 -54.30 -20.11
C ARG A 139 -23.17 -53.07 -20.73
N VAL A 140 -23.79 -52.50 -21.77
CA VAL A 140 -23.32 -51.28 -22.44
C VAL A 140 -23.29 -50.11 -21.47
N ARG A 141 -24.38 -49.87 -20.71
CA ARG A 141 -24.43 -48.80 -19.70
C ARG A 141 -23.40 -49.01 -18.58
N LEU A 142 -23.21 -50.24 -18.11
CA LEU A 142 -22.20 -50.54 -17.10
C LEU A 142 -20.78 -50.29 -17.63
N GLY A 143 -20.52 -50.59 -18.90
CA GLY A 143 -19.27 -50.26 -19.59
C GLY A 143 -19.04 -48.75 -19.60
N ALA A 144 -19.98 -47.99 -20.15
CA ALA A 144 -19.90 -46.53 -20.23
C ALA A 144 -19.72 -45.87 -18.84
N ALA A 145 -20.47 -46.30 -17.82
CA ALA A 145 -20.32 -45.80 -16.46
C ALA A 145 -18.99 -46.21 -15.81
N SER A 146 -18.41 -47.35 -16.18
CA SER A 146 -17.07 -47.76 -15.72
C SER A 146 -15.97 -46.92 -16.36
N ASP A 147 -16.08 -46.63 -17.65
CA ASP A 147 -15.13 -45.79 -18.39
C ASP A 147 -15.19 -44.34 -17.89
N ALA A 148 -16.40 -43.80 -17.70
CA ALA A 148 -16.61 -42.48 -17.10
C ALA A 148 -16.04 -42.39 -15.68
N LEU A 149 -16.22 -43.44 -14.87
CA LEU A 149 -15.65 -43.50 -13.51
C LEU A 149 -14.12 -43.53 -13.53
N ALA A 150 -13.51 -44.25 -14.48
CA ALA A 150 -12.06 -44.26 -14.63
C ALA A 150 -11.55 -42.85 -15.01
N ALA A 151 -12.17 -42.22 -16.01
CA ALA A 151 -11.82 -40.86 -16.43
C ALA A 151 -11.98 -39.83 -15.28
N ALA A 152 -13.07 -39.89 -14.52
CA ALA A 152 -13.30 -39.00 -13.38
C ALA A 152 -12.24 -39.18 -12.26
N ARG A 153 -11.76 -40.42 -12.04
CA ARG A 153 -10.69 -40.70 -11.08
C ARG A 153 -9.34 -40.17 -11.55
N ASP A 154 -9.05 -40.30 -12.84
CA ASP A 154 -7.82 -39.76 -13.43
C ASP A 154 -7.83 -38.23 -13.37
N GLU A 155 -8.96 -37.59 -13.66
CA GLU A 155 -9.13 -36.15 -13.53
C GLU A 155 -8.99 -35.68 -12.07
N LEU A 156 -9.61 -36.39 -11.12
CA LEU A 156 -9.44 -36.10 -9.68
C LEU A 156 -7.97 -36.21 -9.25
N ALA A 157 -7.24 -37.21 -9.74
CA ALA A 157 -5.81 -37.35 -9.45
C ALA A 157 -4.99 -36.19 -10.03
N ALA A 158 -5.28 -35.78 -11.28
CA ALA A 158 -4.64 -34.64 -11.92
C ALA A 158 -4.92 -33.32 -11.17
N GLU A 159 -6.17 -33.06 -10.78
CA GLU A 159 -6.54 -31.86 -10.01
C GLU A 159 -5.88 -31.85 -8.62
N ARG A 160 -5.77 -33.00 -7.95
CA ARG A 160 -5.03 -33.11 -6.68
C ARG A 160 -3.53 -32.80 -6.84
N SER A 161 -2.90 -33.30 -7.90
CA SER A 161 -1.49 -33.00 -8.17
C SER A 161 -1.26 -31.52 -8.50
N ARG A 162 -2.20 -30.90 -9.23
CA ARG A 162 -2.19 -29.44 -9.48
C ARG A 162 -2.33 -28.66 -8.19
N LEU A 163 -3.24 -29.07 -7.31
CA LEU A 163 -3.43 -28.45 -6.00
C LEU A 163 -2.16 -28.51 -5.15
N GLU A 164 -1.52 -29.68 -5.04
CA GLU A 164 -0.27 -29.85 -4.31
C GLU A 164 0.83 -28.93 -4.86
N SER A 165 0.95 -28.85 -6.19
CA SER A 165 1.93 -27.96 -6.84
C SER A 165 1.67 -26.48 -6.53
N GLN A 166 0.41 -26.05 -6.56
CA GLN A 166 0.00 -24.68 -6.24
C GLN A 166 0.19 -24.35 -4.76
N GLU A 167 -0.10 -25.29 -3.85
CA GLU A 167 0.14 -25.11 -2.41
C GLU A 167 1.64 -25.01 -2.09
N ALA A 168 2.49 -25.77 -2.80
CA ALA A 168 3.94 -25.64 -2.71
C ALA A 168 4.43 -24.28 -3.22
N GLU A 169 3.89 -23.79 -4.34
CA GLU A 169 4.20 -22.46 -4.87
C GLU A 169 3.77 -21.35 -3.90
N LEU A 170 2.56 -21.44 -3.34
CA LEU A 170 2.06 -20.50 -2.34
C LEU A 170 2.98 -20.46 -1.10
N ALA A 171 3.43 -21.63 -0.63
CA ALA A 171 4.36 -21.72 0.49
C ALA A 171 5.71 -21.06 0.17
N ALA A 172 6.24 -21.27 -1.05
CA ALA A 172 7.48 -20.63 -1.49
C ALA A 172 7.34 -19.11 -1.58
N ARG A 173 6.25 -18.60 -2.17
CA ARG A 173 5.96 -17.16 -2.26
C ARG A 173 5.80 -16.52 -0.88
N ARG A 174 5.17 -17.21 0.08
CA ARG A 174 5.07 -16.73 1.47
C ARG A 174 6.44 -16.59 2.14
N ARG A 175 7.36 -17.53 1.93
CA ARG A 175 8.74 -17.39 2.41
C ARG A 175 9.45 -16.20 1.78
N GLN A 176 9.27 -15.98 0.48
CA GLN A 176 9.82 -14.80 -0.20
C GLN A 176 9.25 -13.49 0.37
N LEU A 177 7.98 -13.48 0.78
CA LEU A 177 7.36 -12.32 1.44
C LEU A 177 8.00 -12.05 2.80
N ASP A 178 8.22 -13.10 3.60
CA ASP A 178 8.90 -12.98 4.90
C ASP A 178 10.34 -12.45 4.76
N ASP A 179 11.06 -12.90 3.73
CA ASP A 179 12.41 -12.41 3.39
C ASP A 179 12.40 -10.93 2.98
N LEU A 180 11.43 -10.50 2.16
CA LEU A 180 11.25 -9.09 1.81
C LEU A 180 10.93 -8.25 3.05
N ASP A 181 10.09 -8.74 3.95
CA ASP A 181 9.77 -8.06 5.21
C ASP A 181 10.99 -7.92 6.13
N ALA A 182 11.85 -8.94 6.19
CA ALA A 182 13.11 -8.86 6.90
C ALA A 182 14.07 -7.83 6.26
N ARG A 183 14.17 -7.80 4.93
CA ARG A 183 14.98 -6.82 4.20
C ARG A 183 14.49 -5.39 4.42
N ILE A 184 13.18 -5.16 4.37
CA ILE A 184 12.58 -3.85 4.65
C ILE A 184 12.95 -3.38 6.07
N ARG A 185 12.86 -4.25 7.08
CA ARG A 185 13.27 -3.92 8.45
C ARG A 185 14.74 -3.54 8.54
N SER A 186 15.63 -4.30 7.87
CA SER A 186 17.06 -4.01 7.84
C SER A 186 17.37 -2.66 7.16
N GLN A 187 16.82 -2.43 5.97
CA GLN A 187 17.01 -1.19 5.21
C GLN A 187 16.45 0.02 5.96
N GLN A 188 15.33 -0.14 6.66
CA GLN A 188 14.75 0.90 7.50
C GLN A 188 15.69 1.28 8.67
N ALA A 189 16.30 0.30 9.32
CA ALA A 189 17.26 0.54 10.40
C ALA A 189 18.56 1.20 9.90
N GLU A 190 19.01 0.84 8.69
CA GLU A 190 20.14 1.49 8.03
C GLU A 190 19.82 2.96 7.70
N LEU A 191 18.64 3.22 7.14
CA LEU A 191 18.16 4.57 6.84
C LEU A 191 18.09 5.43 8.11
N ASP A 192 17.58 4.87 9.21
CA ASP A 192 17.54 5.54 10.53
C ASP A 192 18.94 5.87 11.05
N THR A 193 19.91 5.00 10.81
CA THR A 193 21.30 5.21 11.24
C THR A 193 21.98 6.29 10.42
N ARG A 194 21.83 6.26 9.09
CA ARG A 194 22.33 7.31 8.19
C ARG A 194 21.67 8.67 8.47
N ALA A 195 20.38 8.69 8.79
CA ALA A 195 19.66 9.89 9.18
C ALA A 195 20.21 10.51 10.46
N ARG A 196 20.51 9.69 11.48
CA ARG A 196 21.13 10.14 12.74
C ARG A 196 22.54 10.67 12.52
N ASP A 197 23.35 10.01 11.71
CA ASP A 197 24.71 10.46 11.37
C ASP A 197 24.66 11.83 10.65
N LEU A 198 23.78 11.99 9.66
CA LEU A 198 23.57 13.27 9.00
C LEU A 198 23.17 14.37 9.99
N GLN A 199 22.20 14.09 10.87
CA GLN A 199 21.75 15.04 11.89
C GLN A 199 22.88 15.45 12.84
N GLN A 200 23.70 14.49 13.30
CA GLN A 200 24.84 14.76 14.16
C GLN A 200 25.88 15.65 13.49
N ARG A 201 26.19 15.40 12.21
CA ARG A 201 27.14 16.22 11.42
C ARG A 201 26.63 17.65 11.24
N ILE A 202 25.35 17.81 10.97
CA ILE A 202 24.72 19.14 10.85
C ILE A 202 24.78 19.88 12.20
N GLN A 203 24.46 19.21 13.30
CA GLN A 203 24.52 19.83 14.63
C GLN A 203 25.95 20.22 15.02
N ALA A 204 26.93 19.37 14.72
CA ALA A 204 28.35 19.69 14.92
C ALA A 204 28.79 20.89 14.08
N ALA A 205 28.35 20.97 12.83
CA ALA A 205 28.64 22.09 11.94
C ALA A 205 28.04 23.42 12.40
N ILE A 206 26.81 23.38 12.95
CA ILE A 206 26.15 24.54 13.57
C ILE A 206 26.92 24.96 14.83
N ALA A 207 27.26 24.02 15.71
CA ALA A 207 27.99 24.30 16.95
C ALA A 207 29.40 24.87 16.68
N ALA A 208 30.05 24.43 15.60
CA ALA A 208 31.35 24.92 15.16
C ALA A 208 31.29 26.28 14.45
N GLY A 209 30.09 26.84 14.20
CA GLY A 209 29.92 28.11 13.49
C GLY A 209 30.35 28.07 12.02
N ILE A 210 30.62 26.87 11.47
CA ILE A 210 31.02 26.66 10.07
C ILE A 210 29.83 26.95 9.15
N ILE A 211 28.63 26.60 9.59
CA ILE A 211 27.38 26.98 8.96
C ILE A 211 26.71 27.98 9.91
N ALA A 212 26.63 29.25 9.53
CA ALA A 212 25.55 30.08 10.06
C ALA A 212 24.27 29.43 9.55
N ALA A 213 23.41 28.92 10.45
CA ALA A 213 22.18 28.20 10.11
C ALA A 213 21.60 28.79 8.82
N GLY A 214 21.75 28.08 7.70
CA GLY A 214 21.55 28.67 6.39
C GLY A 214 20.07 29.01 6.24
N GLY A 215 19.66 30.21 6.62
CA GLY A 215 18.26 30.51 6.90
C GLY A 215 17.71 29.72 8.11
N PRO A 216 16.50 30.05 8.57
CA PRO A 216 15.90 29.38 9.71
C PRO A 216 15.65 27.89 9.41
N SER A 217 15.90 27.03 10.40
CA SER A 217 15.57 25.60 10.37
C SER A 217 14.07 25.37 10.12
N LEU A 218 13.70 24.28 9.44
CA LEU A 218 12.30 23.85 9.36
C LEU A 218 11.79 23.31 10.69
N VAL A 219 12.65 22.55 11.38
CA VAL A 219 12.37 21.91 12.67
C VAL A 219 12.82 22.80 13.82
N GLY A 220 12.08 22.76 14.92
CA GLY A 220 12.33 23.56 16.11
C GLY A 220 11.05 24.25 16.62
N PRO A 221 11.14 24.88 17.81
CA PRO A 221 9.99 25.56 18.42
C PRO A 221 9.59 26.80 17.62
N THR A 222 8.29 27.07 17.56
CA THR A 222 7.75 28.28 16.94
C THR A 222 8.25 29.52 17.69
N ALA A 223 8.82 30.50 16.97
CA ALA A 223 9.44 31.68 17.59
C ALA A 223 8.44 32.82 17.84
N LEU A 224 7.48 33.01 16.94
CA LEU A 224 6.44 34.03 17.07
C LEU A 224 5.18 33.49 17.76
N THR A 225 4.59 34.28 18.65
CA THR A 225 3.29 33.95 19.25
C THR A 225 2.16 34.13 18.25
N ALA A 226 1.03 33.46 18.46
CA ALA A 226 -0.16 33.59 17.63
C ALA A 226 -0.64 35.06 17.57
N ALA A 227 -0.57 35.78 18.69
CA ALA A 227 -0.93 37.19 18.77
C ALA A 227 -0.02 38.07 17.89
N GLN A 228 1.30 37.84 17.91
CA GLN A 228 2.23 38.57 17.04
C GLN A 228 1.96 38.32 15.55
N MET A 229 1.72 37.06 15.16
CA MET A 229 1.42 36.71 13.78
C MET A 229 0.10 37.33 13.30
N ALA A 230 -0.96 37.26 14.11
CA ALA A 230 -2.26 37.84 13.79
C ALA A 230 -2.22 39.38 13.74
N ALA A 231 -1.50 40.02 14.68
CA ALA A 231 -1.34 41.47 14.70
C ALA A 231 -0.61 41.98 13.45
N TRP A 232 0.48 41.32 13.06
CA TRP A 232 1.19 41.63 11.81
C TRP A 232 0.28 41.44 10.59
N TRP A 233 -0.45 40.33 10.52
CA TRP A 233 -1.33 40.07 9.38
C TRP A 233 -2.39 41.18 9.22
N ARG A 234 -2.97 41.64 10.34
CA ARG A 234 -3.92 42.76 10.36
C ARG A 234 -3.27 44.09 9.94
N SER A 235 -2.04 44.36 10.38
CA SER A 235 -1.35 45.61 10.02
C SER A 235 -1.04 45.72 8.53
N VAL A 236 -0.88 44.58 7.85
CA VAL A 236 -0.69 44.54 6.38
C VAL A 236 -2.00 44.87 5.65
N GLY A 237 -3.17 44.63 6.25
CA GLY A 237 -4.46 44.98 5.67
C GLY A 237 -4.90 44.06 4.52
N TYR A 238 -4.59 42.76 4.61
CA TYR A 238 -5.06 41.78 3.62
C TYR A 238 -6.60 41.78 3.53
N GLY A 239 -7.14 41.92 2.32
CA GLY A 239 -8.57 41.88 2.04
C GLY A 239 -9.06 40.51 1.56
N GLY A 240 -10.34 40.21 1.81
CA GLY A 240 -11.01 39.03 1.24
C GLY A 240 -10.64 37.70 1.92
N TYR A 241 -10.39 37.72 3.23
CA TYR A 241 -10.10 36.53 4.03
C TYR A 241 -11.18 35.45 3.89
N SER A 242 -10.79 34.23 3.51
CA SER A 242 -11.72 33.15 3.13
C SER A 242 -11.65 31.90 4.01
N VAL A 243 -10.99 31.97 5.16
CA VAL A 243 -10.91 30.85 6.11
C VAL A 243 -12.11 30.89 7.06
N SER A 244 -12.61 29.72 7.46
CA SER A 244 -13.80 29.58 8.32
C SER A 244 -13.61 30.00 9.78
N VAL A 245 -12.39 30.31 10.21
CA VAL A 245 -12.05 30.73 11.59
C VAL A 245 -11.32 32.07 11.56
N PRO A 246 -11.40 32.91 12.62
CA PRO A 246 -10.65 34.16 12.69
C PRO A 246 -9.14 33.96 12.53
N ILE A 247 -8.44 35.00 12.08
CA ILE A 247 -6.98 34.96 11.87
C ILE A 247 -6.21 34.63 13.16
N GLU A 248 -6.70 35.07 14.32
CA GLU A 248 -6.15 34.73 15.63
C GLU A 248 -6.22 33.21 15.89
N THR A 249 -7.38 32.62 15.59
CA THR A 249 -7.59 31.18 15.73
C THR A 249 -6.69 30.41 14.77
N LEU A 250 -6.59 30.85 13.52
CA LEU A 250 -5.71 30.21 12.54
C LEU A 250 -4.25 30.29 12.96
N ALA A 251 -3.78 31.46 13.39
CA ALA A 251 -2.42 31.66 13.91
C ALA A 251 -2.16 30.75 15.13
N GLN A 252 -3.14 30.60 16.02
CA GLN A 252 -3.04 29.69 17.17
C GLN A 252 -2.95 28.22 16.75
N ILE A 253 -3.67 27.80 15.70
CA ILE A 253 -3.56 26.44 15.14
C ILE A 253 -2.13 26.19 14.65
N TYR A 254 -1.51 27.11 13.91
CA TYR A 254 -0.11 26.99 13.45
C TYR A 254 0.89 26.86 14.61
N VAL A 255 0.75 27.69 15.65
CA VAL A 255 1.61 27.59 16.84
C VAL A 255 1.42 26.23 17.52
N SER A 256 0.18 25.77 17.68
CA SER A 256 -0.15 24.56 18.41
C SER A 256 0.34 23.31 17.68
N GLU A 257 0.00 23.17 16.39
CA GLU A 257 0.43 22.05 15.54
C GLU A 257 1.96 22.06 15.35
N GLY A 258 2.56 23.24 15.09
CA GLY A 258 4.00 23.38 14.94
C GLY A 258 4.76 22.96 16.19
N ASN A 259 4.37 23.46 17.36
CA ASN A 259 5.02 23.09 18.61
C ASN A 259 4.82 21.61 18.98
N ALA A 260 3.64 21.05 18.71
CA ALA A 260 3.37 19.63 18.96
C ALA A 260 4.30 18.72 18.12
N GLU A 261 4.51 19.06 16.86
CA GLU A 261 5.33 18.26 15.93
C GLU A 261 6.81 18.69 15.87
N GLY A 262 7.21 19.68 16.68
CA GLY A 262 8.57 20.24 16.68
C GLY A 262 8.97 20.88 15.34
N VAL A 263 8.03 21.56 14.69
CA VAL A 263 8.19 22.27 13.42
C VAL A 263 7.90 23.76 13.63
N ARG A 264 8.60 24.61 12.89
CA ARG A 264 8.42 26.07 12.92
C ARG A 264 7.06 26.49 12.35
N GLY A 265 6.04 26.55 13.21
CA GLY A 265 4.67 26.93 12.86
C GLY A 265 4.53 28.35 12.31
N ASP A 266 5.40 29.25 12.75
CA ASP A 266 5.51 30.64 12.30
C ASP A 266 6.01 30.76 10.86
N LEU A 267 6.97 29.94 10.48
CA LEU A 267 7.43 29.86 9.08
C LEU A 267 6.42 29.14 8.19
N ALA A 268 5.73 28.12 8.70
CA ALA A 268 4.61 27.50 7.99
C ALA A 268 3.46 28.50 7.76
N PHE A 269 3.16 29.37 8.73
CA PHE A 269 2.21 30.47 8.55
C PHE A 269 2.68 31.47 7.50
N ALA A 270 3.96 31.86 7.51
CA ALA A 270 4.53 32.74 6.48
C ALA A 270 4.44 32.13 5.08
N GLN A 271 4.73 30.83 4.96
CA GLN A 271 4.53 30.07 3.72
C GLN A 271 3.08 30.15 3.28
N ALA A 272 2.14 29.91 4.20
CA ALA A 272 0.73 29.93 3.88
C ALA A 272 0.22 31.29 3.40
N VAL A 273 0.74 32.39 3.96
CA VAL A 273 0.46 33.73 3.47
C VAL A 273 0.92 33.92 2.02
N VAL A 274 2.09 33.38 1.65
CA VAL A 274 2.59 33.42 0.26
C VAL A 274 1.68 32.61 -0.67
N GLU A 275 1.38 31.36 -0.29
CA GLU A 275 0.62 30.41 -1.12
C GLU A 275 -0.82 30.87 -1.39
N THR A 276 -1.44 31.52 -0.40
CA THR A 276 -2.86 31.86 -0.45
C THR A 276 -3.13 33.34 -0.72
N GLY A 277 -2.08 34.13 -0.95
CA GLY A 277 -2.20 35.58 -1.08
C GLY A 277 -2.80 36.25 0.17
N GLY A 278 -2.32 35.86 1.35
CA GLY A 278 -2.82 36.36 2.64
C GLY A 278 -4.13 35.72 3.08
N PHE A 279 -4.34 34.43 2.79
CA PHE A 279 -5.56 33.66 3.05
C PHE A 279 -6.79 34.14 2.29
N ARG A 280 -6.58 34.84 1.17
CA ARG A 280 -7.64 35.20 0.22
C ARG A 280 -8.05 33.99 -0.61
N TYR A 281 -7.08 33.18 -1.04
CA TYR A 281 -7.27 32.05 -1.94
C TYR A 281 -6.93 30.73 -1.23
N THR A 282 -7.94 30.11 -0.63
CA THR A 282 -7.78 28.86 0.13
C THR A 282 -8.37 27.65 -0.59
N ASN A 283 -8.89 27.84 -1.81
CA ASN A 283 -9.41 26.79 -2.69
C ASN A 283 -8.24 25.90 -3.16
N PRO A 284 -8.31 24.56 -3.06
CA PRO A 284 -9.51 23.74 -2.88
C PRO A 284 -9.98 23.42 -1.45
N GLY A 285 -9.91 24.36 -0.51
CA GLY A 285 -10.54 24.29 0.81
C GLY A 285 -9.53 23.95 1.90
N ASN A 286 -9.20 24.94 2.72
CA ASN A 286 -8.17 24.87 3.78
C ASN A 286 -6.81 24.33 3.30
N ASN A 287 -6.48 24.45 2.01
CA ASN A 287 -5.17 24.12 1.49
C ASN A 287 -4.28 25.36 1.56
N PHE A 288 -3.47 25.41 2.61
CA PHE A 288 -2.65 26.58 2.89
C PHE A 288 -1.24 26.48 2.31
N ALA A 289 -0.86 25.35 1.71
CA ALA A 289 0.54 25.09 1.35
C ALA A 289 0.72 24.62 -0.10
N GLY A 290 -0.27 24.87 -0.96
CA GLY A 290 -0.23 24.49 -2.38
C GLY A 290 -0.20 22.96 -2.60
N MET A 291 -0.62 22.17 -1.62
CA MET A 291 -0.40 20.71 -1.63
C MET A 291 -1.25 20.03 -2.70
N GLY A 292 -0.64 19.16 -3.50
CA GLY A 292 -1.31 18.41 -4.56
C GLY A 292 -1.61 19.21 -5.83
N TRP A 293 -1.04 20.40 -6.00
CA TRP A 293 -1.05 21.10 -7.28
C TRP A 293 0.06 20.56 -8.20
N CYS A 294 -0.30 20.14 -9.42
CA CYS A 294 0.64 19.80 -10.48
C CYS A 294 0.04 20.18 -11.85
N ASP A 295 0.87 20.41 -12.86
CA ASP A 295 0.43 20.90 -14.19
C ASP A 295 -0.57 19.96 -14.89
N SER A 296 -0.60 18.68 -14.51
CA SER A 296 -1.53 17.66 -15.01
C SER A 296 -2.61 17.24 -14.00
N CYS A 297 -2.65 17.85 -12.81
CA CYS A 297 -3.57 17.47 -11.74
C CYS A 297 -4.87 18.27 -11.87
N SER A 298 -6.02 17.58 -11.81
CA SER A 298 -7.32 18.22 -12.04
C SER A 298 -7.71 19.25 -10.98
N ASN A 299 -7.25 19.10 -9.73
CA ASN A 299 -7.42 20.05 -8.62
C ASN A 299 -6.37 19.79 -7.51
N GLY A 300 -6.01 20.82 -6.74
CA GLY A 300 -5.21 20.67 -5.51
C GLY A 300 -5.93 19.86 -4.41
N ARG A 301 -5.24 19.59 -3.29
CA ARG A 301 -5.83 18.82 -2.18
C ARG A 301 -6.81 19.64 -1.34
N ARG A 302 -7.92 19.04 -0.91
CA ARG A 302 -8.90 19.64 0.02
C ARG A 302 -8.73 19.10 1.43
N PHE A 303 -8.86 19.97 2.42
CA PHE A 303 -8.85 19.62 3.84
C PHE A 303 -10.17 20.04 4.52
N PRO A 304 -10.81 19.17 5.32
CA PRO A 304 -12.14 19.46 5.87
C PRO A 304 -12.15 20.67 6.80
N THR A 305 -11.14 20.80 7.66
CA THR A 305 -11.03 21.91 8.61
C THR A 305 -9.70 22.68 8.44
N PRO A 306 -9.61 23.92 8.94
CA PRO A 306 -8.35 24.63 9.01
C PRO A 306 -7.26 23.83 9.75
N THR A 307 -7.62 23.14 10.83
CA THR A 307 -6.71 22.27 11.57
C THR A 307 -6.16 21.13 10.71
N ASP A 308 -7.01 20.47 9.90
CA ASP A 308 -6.56 19.38 9.01
C ASP A 308 -5.56 19.88 7.96
N GLY A 309 -5.78 21.07 7.42
CA GLY A 309 -4.89 21.70 6.44
C GLY A 309 -3.55 22.09 7.04
N VAL A 310 -3.58 22.76 8.20
CA VAL A 310 -2.35 23.13 8.93
C VAL A 310 -1.59 21.89 9.36
N ARG A 311 -2.26 20.87 9.91
CA ARG A 311 -1.62 19.60 10.31
C ARG A 311 -0.93 18.93 9.14
N ALA A 312 -1.61 18.81 7.99
CA ALA A 312 -1.03 18.21 6.80
C ALA A 312 0.24 18.95 6.35
N GLN A 313 0.21 20.28 6.32
CA GLN A 313 1.37 21.11 6.01
C GLN A 313 2.52 20.89 7.01
N ILE A 314 2.24 20.98 8.30
CA ILE A 314 3.24 20.82 9.37
C ILE A 314 3.90 19.44 9.31
N GLN A 315 3.10 18.38 9.20
CA GLN A 315 3.60 17.02 9.09
C GLN A 315 4.40 16.79 7.80
N HIS A 316 4.04 17.45 6.70
CA HIS A 316 4.81 17.39 5.46
C HIS A 316 6.14 18.14 5.56
N LEU A 317 6.16 19.33 6.18
CA LEU A 317 7.38 20.05 6.51
C LEU A 317 8.28 19.26 7.46
N ARG A 318 7.70 18.52 8.43
CA ARG A 318 8.46 17.62 9.29
C ARG A 318 9.22 16.58 8.48
N ASN A 319 8.57 16.00 7.47
CA ASN A 319 9.23 15.07 6.58
C ASN A 319 10.39 15.72 5.81
N TYR A 320 10.21 16.91 5.23
CA TYR A 320 11.30 17.61 4.56
C TYR A 320 12.46 17.99 5.50
N GLY A 321 12.16 18.38 6.74
CA GLY A 321 13.13 18.88 7.71
C GLY A 321 13.81 17.82 8.58
N ASP A 322 13.29 16.59 8.63
CA ASP A 322 13.79 15.53 9.50
C ASP A 322 13.90 14.19 8.75
N PRO A 323 15.13 13.71 8.44
CA PRO A 323 15.33 12.42 7.79
C PRO A 323 14.86 11.22 8.67
N ALA A 324 14.83 11.41 9.99
CA ALA A 324 14.39 10.42 10.97
C ALA A 324 12.89 10.57 11.33
N SER A 325 12.15 11.41 10.61
CA SER A 325 10.70 11.60 10.81
C SER A 325 9.93 10.29 10.65
N ARG A 326 9.21 9.85 11.68
CA ARG A 326 8.38 8.63 11.66
C ARG A 326 6.98 8.91 12.19
N ALA A 327 5.97 8.25 11.63
CA ALA A 327 4.57 8.37 12.04
C ALA A 327 4.40 8.07 13.53
N ALA A 328 5.12 7.07 14.05
CA ALA A 328 5.13 6.70 15.46
C ALA A 328 5.71 7.77 16.41
N ARG A 329 6.34 8.82 15.87
CA ARG A 329 6.95 9.92 16.65
C ARG A 329 6.19 11.25 16.49
N LEU A 330 5.07 11.26 15.78
CA LEU A 330 4.23 12.44 15.66
C LEU A 330 3.33 12.59 16.89
N ALA A 331 3.05 13.83 17.26
CA ALA A 331 2.10 14.13 18.33
C ALA A 331 0.65 13.83 17.90
N TYR A 332 0.36 14.01 16.62
CA TYR A 332 -0.94 13.66 16.03
C TYR A 332 -0.77 12.58 14.96
N PRO A 333 -1.79 11.72 14.73
CA PRO A 333 -1.76 10.78 13.63
C PRO A 333 -1.47 11.48 12.29
N PRO A 334 -0.71 10.85 11.38
CA PRO A 334 -0.50 11.37 10.03
C PRO A 334 -1.83 11.72 9.36
N SER A 335 -1.88 12.89 8.73
CA SER A 335 -3.09 13.37 8.06
C SER A 335 -3.57 12.37 7.01
N PRO A 336 -4.72 11.69 7.19
CA PRO A 336 -5.25 10.76 6.20
C PRO A 336 -5.65 11.50 4.93
N TYR A 337 -6.00 12.79 5.05
CA TYR A 337 -6.31 13.63 3.90
C TYR A 337 -5.10 13.89 3.01
N TRP A 338 -3.87 13.83 3.51
CA TRP A 338 -2.68 13.99 2.67
C TRP A 338 -2.02 12.66 2.32
N TYR A 339 -1.82 11.81 3.33
CA TYR A 339 -1.05 10.57 3.16
C TYR A 339 -1.91 9.36 2.77
N ALA A 340 -3.23 9.41 2.88
CA ALA A 340 -4.13 8.35 2.41
C ALA A 340 -5.36 8.91 1.68
N PRO A 341 -5.16 9.76 0.64
CA PRO A 341 -6.21 10.63 0.12
C PRO A 341 -7.43 9.91 -0.47
N THR A 342 -7.28 8.63 -0.86
CA THR A 342 -8.31 7.78 -1.47
C THR A 342 -9.04 6.91 -0.45
N SER A 343 -8.31 6.30 0.49
CA SER A 343 -8.89 5.37 1.47
C SER A 343 -9.29 6.04 2.78
N LEU A 344 -8.66 7.18 3.11
CA LEU A 344 -8.70 7.84 4.42
C LEU A 344 -8.30 6.92 5.59
N ASP A 345 -7.63 5.80 5.29
CA ASP A 345 -7.22 4.81 6.27
C ASP A 345 -5.99 5.31 7.05
N PRO A 346 -6.06 5.43 8.39
CA PRO A 346 -4.94 5.84 9.23
C PRO A 346 -3.68 4.96 9.09
N ALA A 347 -3.84 3.65 8.87
CA ALA A 347 -2.72 2.74 8.71
C ALA A 347 -1.99 2.99 7.37
N VAL A 348 -2.75 3.23 6.29
CA VAL A 348 -2.19 3.63 5.00
C VAL A 348 -1.52 5.00 5.11
N ALA A 349 -2.11 5.93 5.85
CA ALA A 349 -1.52 7.26 6.07
C ALA A 349 -0.18 7.18 6.81
N ALA A 350 -0.09 6.34 7.84
CA ALA A 350 1.16 6.10 8.56
C ALA A 350 2.24 5.44 7.70
N ALA A 351 1.87 4.42 6.92
CA ALA A 351 2.79 3.78 5.99
C ALA A 351 3.34 4.78 4.95
N ASN A 352 2.46 5.57 4.33
CA ASN A 352 2.84 6.57 3.33
C ASN A 352 3.64 7.75 3.92
N PHE A 353 3.34 8.13 5.16
CA PHE A 353 4.16 9.09 5.90
C PHE A 353 5.58 8.56 6.08
N ASP A 354 5.73 7.31 6.53
CA ASP A 354 7.03 6.67 6.76
C ASP A 354 7.79 6.35 5.48
N SER A 355 7.09 6.18 4.36
CA SER A 355 7.67 5.94 3.04
C SER A 355 7.88 7.21 2.21
N PHE A 356 7.67 8.39 2.78
CA PHE A 356 7.87 9.63 2.05
C PHE A 356 9.30 9.72 1.49
N PHE A 357 9.42 9.91 0.17
CA PHE A 357 10.71 9.83 -0.52
C PHE A 357 11.66 10.98 -0.15
N ALA A 358 11.10 12.15 0.18
CA ALA A 358 11.84 13.40 0.32
C ALA A 358 12.27 13.71 1.78
N LYS A 359 12.44 12.68 2.61
CA LYS A 359 12.76 12.87 4.03
C LYS A 359 14.12 13.56 4.23
N GLY A 360 14.14 14.67 4.97
CA GLY A 360 15.36 15.47 5.22
C GLY A 360 15.91 16.25 4.01
N TRP A 361 15.14 16.37 2.91
CA TRP A 361 15.58 17.07 1.69
C TRP A 361 15.77 18.58 1.86
N ALA A 362 15.16 19.19 2.87
CA ALA A 362 15.29 20.62 3.18
C ALA A 362 15.36 20.82 4.70
N LEU A 363 16.57 20.88 5.24
CA LEU A 363 16.84 21.08 6.67
C LEU A 363 16.57 22.52 7.09
N THR A 364 16.75 23.46 6.16
CA THR A 364 16.48 24.89 6.36
C THR A 364 15.56 25.44 5.27
N TRP A 365 14.88 26.55 5.58
CA TRP A 365 13.92 27.16 4.68
C TRP A 365 14.54 27.64 3.37
N ASN A 366 15.83 27.99 3.37
CA ASN A 366 16.57 28.36 2.17
C ASN A 366 16.56 27.26 1.09
N GLN A 367 16.33 26.01 1.49
CA GLN A 367 16.36 24.86 0.60
C GLN A 367 14.99 24.54 -0.02
N MET A 368 13.93 25.30 0.28
CA MET A 368 12.56 24.92 -0.12
C MET A 368 12.21 25.19 -1.60
N GLY A 369 13.07 25.89 -2.35
CA GLY A 369 12.92 26.07 -3.81
C GLY A 369 13.58 24.95 -4.63
N ARG A 370 13.68 25.16 -5.95
CA ARG A 370 14.46 24.31 -6.89
C ARG A 370 14.05 22.82 -6.90
N GLY A 371 12.76 22.54 -6.73
CA GLY A 371 12.21 21.19 -6.83
C GLY A 371 12.12 20.43 -5.52
N ASN A 372 12.46 21.05 -4.38
CA ASN A 372 12.14 20.50 -3.06
C ASN A 372 10.65 20.69 -2.75
N TRP A 373 10.22 21.86 -2.26
CA TRP A 373 8.79 22.13 -2.08
C TRP A 373 8.16 22.73 -3.34
N ALA A 374 8.85 23.68 -3.96
CA ALA A 374 8.41 24.33 -5.18
C ALA A 374 9.49 24.28 -6.27
N THR A 375 9.06 24.20 -7.53
CA THR A 375 9.96 24.27 -8.70
C THR A 375 10.65 25.64 -8.83
N ASP A 376 9.97 26.70 -8.39
CA ASP A 376 10.50 28.08 -8.39
C ASP A 376 11.81 28.18 -7.58
N PRO A 377 12.93 28.56 -8.21
CA PRO A 377 14.21 28.77 -7.50
C PRO A 377 14.17 29.87 -6.45
N GLY A 378 13.30 30.87 -6.59
CA GLY A 378 13.15 32.00 -5.67
C GLY A 378 12.13 31.76 -4.55
N TYR A 379 11.50 30.58 -4.51
CA TYR A 379 10.41 30.28 -3.58
C TYR A 379 10.77 30.51 -2.11
N ALA A 380 11.90 29.93 -1.67
CA ALA A 380 12.38 30.07 -0.30
C ALA A 380 12.50 31.54 0.13
N GLN A 381 13.05 32.39 -0.75
CA GLN A 381 13.24 33.81 -0.46
C GLN A 381 11.93 34.57 -0.30
N LYS A 382 10.87 34.20 -1.05
CA LYS A 382 9.54 34.82 -0.91
C LYS A 382 8.97 34.57 0.49
N VAL A 383 9.02 33.32 0.95
CA VAL A 383 8.55 32.94 2.30
C VAL A 383 9.38 33.63 3.38
N LEU A 384 10.70 33.63 3.24
CA LEU A 384 11.60 34.27 4.22
C LEU A 384 11.45 35.79 4.27
N THR A 385 11.09 36.43 3.15
CA THR A 385 10.77 37.87 3.13
C THR A 385 9.52 38.16 3.94
N VAL A 386 8.47 37.34 3.82
CA VAL A 386 7.25 37.47 4.63
C VAL A 386 7.56 37.24 6.11
N TYR A 387 8.28 36.17 6.43
CA TYR A 387 8.68 35.87 7.80
C TYR A 387 9.55 36.98 8.41
N GLY A 388 10.50 37.54 7.66
CA GLY A 388 11.32 38.67 8.11
C GLY A 388 10.48 39.89 8.48
N ARG A 389 9.43 40.20 7.70
CA ARG A 389 8.48 41.28 8.02
C ARG A 389 7.65 40.99 9.27
N MET A 390 7.25 39.74 9.48
CA MET A 390 6.56 39.32 10.70
C MET A 390 7.43 39.53 11.94
N VAL A 391 8.71 39.12 11.87
CA VAL A 391 9.67 39.29 12.96
C VAL A 391 9.97 40.77 13.23
N ALA A 392 10.20 41.57 12.19
CA ALA A 392 10.44 43.00 12.30
C ALA A 392 9.28 43.71 13.02
N PHE A 393 8.04 43.44 12.59
CA PHE A 393 6.85 43.96 13.25
C PHE A 393 6.73 43.51 14.71
N ALA A 394 6.99 42.23 15.00
CA ALA A 394 6.89 41.67 16.34
C ALA A 394 7.95 42.22 17.32
N THR A 395 9.08 42.70 16.79
CA THR A 395 10.22 43.23 17.56
C THR A 395 10.30 44.76 17.53
N GLY A 396 9.46 45.43 16.73
CA GLY A 396 9.48 46.89 16.55
C GLY A 396 10.71 47.41 15.80
N SER A 397 11.30 46.59 14.93
CA SER A 397 12.51 46.91 14.15
C SER A 397 12.26 47.24 12.68
#